data_AF-A0A3D8YVR2-F1
#
_entry.id   AF-A0A3D8YVR2-F1
#
_cell.length_a   1.000
_cell.length_b   1.000
_cell.length_c   1.000
_cell.angle_alpha   90.00
_cell.angle_beta   90.00
_cell.angle_gamma   90.00
#
_symmetry.space_group_name_H-M   'P 1'
#
loop_
_entity.id
_entity.type
_entity.pdbx_description
1 polymer ?
#
loop_
_entity_poly.entity_id
_entity_poly.type
_entity_poly.pdbx_seq_one_letter_code
_entity_poly.pdbx_strand_id
1 'polypeptide(L)' 'MNNRFELSFKNKEVRVWLAIMIPTALGEIAVILLSETPNSYINALLPLLSWTVFFIWRYFYKRKQKKLESLI' A
#
# COMPACT_ATOMS: atom_id res chain seq x y z
N MET A 1 -8.76 17.03 19.30
CA MET A 1 -9.03 15.60 19.01
C MET A 1 -7.75 14.97 18.50
N ASN A 2 -7.08 14.18 19.34
CA ASN A 2 -5.83 13.51 18.99
C ASN A 2 -6.13 12.34 18.04
N ASN A 3 -6.19 12.62 16.73
CA ASN A 3 -6.08 11.61 15.66
C ASN A 3 -4.64 11.07 15.64
N ARG A 4 -4.20 10.47 16.75
CA ARG A 4 -2.94 9.74 16.81
C ARG A 4 -3.04 8.66 15.74
N PHE A 5 -2.16 8.74 14.75
CA PHE A 5 -1.94 7.68 13.79
C PHE A 5 -1.56 6.44 14.61
N GLU A 6 -2.56 5.63 14.97
CA GLU A 6 -2.30 4.33 15.57
C GLU A 6 -1.74 3.46 14.46
N LEU A 7 -0.41 3.34 14.46
CA LEU A 7 0.35 2.25 13.85
C LEU A 7 0.07 0.93 14.60
N SER A 8 -1.19 0.70 14.89
CA SER A 8 -1.69 -0.51 15.49
C SER A 8 -2.09 -1.43 14.35
N PHE A 9 -1.63 -2.67 14.39
CA PHE A 9 -2.11 -3.73 13.50
C PHE A 9 -3.63 -3.96 13.62
N LYS A 10 -4.31 -3.35 14.60
CA LYS A 10 -5.78 -3.32 14.63
C LYS A 10 -6.37 -2.52 13.47
N ASN A 11 -5.68 -1.47 12.99
CA ASN A 11 -6.15 -0.66 11.86
C ASN A 11 -6.05 -1.45 10.54
N LYS A 12 -7.19 -1.62 9.87
CA LYS A 12 -7.27 -2.34 8.58
C LYS A 12 -6.52 -1.62 7.46
N GLU A 13 -6.49 -0.29 7.45
CA GLU A 13 -5.71 0.48 6.46
C GLU A 13 -4.21 0.17 6.62
N VAL A 14 -3.69 0.14 7.85
CA VAL A 14 -2.28 -0.15 8.14
C VAL A 14 -1.93 -1.59 7.76
N ARG A 15 -2.80 -2.56 8.08
CA ARG A 15 -2.58 -3.97 7.69
C ARG A 15 -2.49 -4.16 6.18
N VAL A 16 -3.40 -3.55 5.42
CA VAL A 16 -3.39 -3.70 3.96
C VAL A 16 -2.24 -2.92 3.33
N TRP A 17 -1.91 -1.74 3.88
CA TRP A 17 -0.72 -1.00 3.45
C TRP A 17 0.55 -1.86 3.62
N LEU A 18 0.76 -2.44 4.80
CA LEU A 18 1.92 -3.30 5.07
C LEU A 18 1.92 -4.55 4.18
N ALA A 19 0.76 -5.19 3.98
CA ALA A 19 0.63 -6.36 3.12
C ALA A 19 0.98 -6.09 1.65
N ILE A 20 0.87 -4.84 1.18
CA ILE A 20 1.26 -4.44 -0.19
C ILE A 20 2.71 -3.97 -0.21
N MET A 21 3.09 -3.10 0.72
CA MET A 21 4.40 -2.45 0.72
C MET A 21 5.54 -3.40 1.10
N ILE A 22 5.33 -4.34 2.02
CA ILE A 22 6.38 -5.29 2.43
C ILE A 22 6.80 -6.18 1.24
N PRO A 23 5.88 -6.87 0.52
CA PRO A 23 6.26 -7.63 -0.66
C PRO A 23 6.89 -6.77 -1.76
N THR A 24 6.40 -5.53 -1.93
CA THR A 24 6.96 -4.59 -2.93
C THR A 24 8.41 -4.25 -2.61
N ALA A 25 8.70 -3.89 -1.36
CA ALA A 25 10.05 -3.55 -0.93
C ALA A 25 11.00 -4.76 -1.05
N LEU A 26 10.54 -5.96 -0.66
CA LEU A 26 11.32 -7.18 -0.85
C LEU A 26 11.58 -7.47 -2.34
N GLY A 27 10.57 -7.29 -3.19
CA GLY A 27 10.70 -7.44 -4.63
C GLY A 27 11.69 -6.43 -5.24
N GLU A 28 11.63 -5.17 -4.81
CA GLU A 28 12.54 -4.11 -5.27
C GLU A 28 13.99 -4.39 -4.85
N ILE A 29 14.21 -4.82 -3.61
CA ILE A 29 15.53 -5.25 -3.13
C ILE A 29 16.04 -6.43 -3.96
N ALA A 30 15.20 -7.42 -4.22
CA ALA A 30 15.58 -8.58 -5.04
C ALA A 30 15.94 -8.18 -6.47
N VAL A 31 15.17 -7.28 -7.10
CA VAL A 31 15.47 -6.76 -8.44
C VAL A 31 16.81 -6.03 -8.45
N ILE A 32 17.10 -5.18 -7.46
CA ILE A 32 18.37 -4.46 -7.37
C ILE A 32 19.55 -5.41 -7.20
N LEU A 33 19.42 -6.44 -6.35
CA LEU A 33 20.49 -7.39 -6.07
C LEU A 33 20.77 -8.36 -7.24
N LEU A 34 19.75 -8.70 -8.02
CA LEU A 34 19.86 -9.66 -9.13
C LEU A 34 20.08 -9.02 -10.49
N SER A 35 19.89 -7.70 -10.63
CA SER A 35 20.07 -7.00 -11.90
C SER A 35 21.49 -6.43 -12.03
N GLU A 36 22.25 -6.93 -13.00
CA GLU A 36 23.60 -6.42 -13.32
C GLU A 36 23.59 -4.98 -13.84
N THR A 37 22.47 -4.56 -14.46
CA THR A 37 22.22 -3.18 -14.88
C THR A 37 20.92 -2.70 -14.26
N PRO A 38 20.95 -1.80 -13.26
CA PRO A 38 19.75 -1.28 -12.64
C PRO A 38 19.00 -0.41 -13.67
N ASN A 39 17.97 -1.00 -14.29
CA ASN A 39 17.09 -0.26 -15.18
C ASN A 39 16.18 0.62 -14.33
N SER A 40 16.58 1.88 -14.18
CA SER A 40 15.97 2.88 -13.29
C SER A 40 14.46 3.06 -13.50
N TYR A 41 13.97 2.82 -14.72
CA TYR A 41 12.54 2.84 -15.02
C TYR A 41 11.76 1.71 -14.34
N ILE A 42 12.31 0.50 -14.30
CA ILE A 42 11.65 -0.68 -13.71
C ILE A 42 11.61 -0.53 -12.18
N ASN A 43 12.72 -0.04 -11.59
CA ASN A 43 12.81 0.22 -10.16
C ASN A 43 11.81 1.30 -9.70
N ALA A 44 11.56 2.33 -10.51
CA ALA A 44 10.56 3.35 -10.18
C ALA A 44 9.11 2.88 -10.42
N LEU A 45 8.89 1.96 -11.37
CA LEU A 45 7.56 1.50 -11.75
C LEU A 45 6.91 0.61 -10.68
N LEU A 46 7.71 -0.27 -10.06
CA LEU A 46 7.24 -1.20 -9.02
C LEU A 46 6.57 -0.47 -7.82
N PRO A 47 7.24 0.49 -7.15
CA PRO A 47 6.63 1.23 -6.06
C PRO A 47 5.43 2.06 -6.54
N LEU A 48 5.48 2.65 -7.74
CA LEU A 48 4.39 3.45 -8.29
C LEU A 48 3.09 2.62 -8.48
N LEU A 49 3.24 1.39 -8.98
CA LEU A 49 2.13 0.44 -9.10
C LEU A 49 1.56 0.06 -7.73
N SER A 50 2.43 -0.26 -6.76
CA SER A 50 2.00 -0.62 -5.41
C SER A 50 1.26 0.51 -4.71
N TRP A 51 1.73 1.75 -4.85
CA TRP A 51 1.03 2.94 -4.36
C TRP A 51 -0.33 3.10 -5.02
N THR A 52 -0.41 2.93 -6.34
CA THR A 52 -1.66 3.04 -7.10
C THR A 52 -2.69 2.01 -6.64
N VAL A 53 -2.28 0.74 -6.49
CA VAL A 53 -3.14 -0.34 -5.98
C VAL A 53 -3.63 -0.03 -4.57
N PHE A 54 -2.75 0.45 -3.68
CA PHE A 54 -3.14 0.82 -2.32
C PHE A 54 -4.18 1.95 -2.30
N PHE A 55 -3.98 3.01 -3.10
CA PHE A 55 -4.93 4.13 -3.15
C PHE A 55 -6.28 3.75 -3.77
N ILE A 56 -6.27 2.93 -4.82
CA ILE A 56 -7.49 2.37 -5.40
C ILE A 56 -8.26 1.58 -4.34
N TRP A 57 -7.59 0.64 -3.66
CA TRP A 57 -8.22 -0.13 -2.58
C TRP A 57 -8.78 0.77 -1.48
N ARG A 58 -8.00 1.76 -1.03
CA ARG A 58 -8.41 2.70 0.02
C ARG A 58 -9.62 3.52 -0.37
N TYR A 59 -9.70 3.97 -1.63
CA TYR A 59 -10.85 4.71 -2.15
C TYR A 59 -12.12 3.86 -2.07
N PHE A 60 -12.07 2.61 -2.55
CA PHE A 60 -13.20 1.69 -2.47
C PHE A 60 -13.56 1.32 -1.02
N TYR A 61 -12.56 1.14 -0.16
CA TYR A 61 -12.77 0.83 1.25
C TYR A 61 -13.56 1.94 1.96
N LYS A 62 -13.12 3.21 1.80
CA LYS A 62 -13.83 4.36 2.36
C LYS A 62 -15.23 4.53 1.76
N ARG A 63 -15.40 4.29 0.46
CA ARG A 63 -16.73 4.36 -0.18
C ARG A 63 -17.69 3.29 0.38
N LYS A 64 -17.19 2.08 0.66
CA LYS A 64 -17.99 1.02 1.28
C LYS A 64 -18.35 1.32 2.73
N GLN A 65 -17.43 1.89 3.51
CA GLN A 65 -17.74 2.30 4.90
C GLN A 65 -18.84 3.37 4.95
N LYS A 66 -18.75 4.41 4.12
CA LYS A 66 -19.79 5.46 4.05
C LYS A 66 -21.18 4.92 3.69
N LYS A 67 -21.24 3.92 2.80
CA LYS A 67 -22.51 3.28 2.41
C LYS A 67 -23.09 2.41 3.54
N LEU A 68 -22.24 1.77 4.33
CA LEU A 68 -22.66 0.97 5.48
C LEU A 68 -23.19 1.85 6.61
N GLU A 69 -22.53 2.97 6.90
CA GLU A 69 -22.97 3.95 7.90
C GLU A 69 -24.30 4.62 7.54
N SER A 70 -24.65 4.75 6.25
CA SER A 70 -25.93 5.31 5.82
C SER A 70 -27.11 4.31 5.84
N LEU A 71 -26.84 3.02 6.08
CA LEU A 71 -27.84 1.94 6.07
C LEU A 71 -28.20 1.45 7.48
N ILE A 72 -27.49 1.93 8.50
CA ILE A 72 -27.71 1.64 9.93
C ILE A 72 -28.34 2.88 10.56
#